data_AF-A0A936ELI4-F1
#
_entry.id   AF-A0A936ELI4-F1
#
_cell.length_a   1.000
_cell.length_b   1.000
_cell.length_c   1.000
_cell.angle_alpha   90.00
_cell.angle_beta   90.00
_cell.angle_gamma   90.00
#
_symmetry.space_group_name_H-M   'P 1'
#
loop_
_entity.id
_entity.type
_entity.pdbx_description
1 polymer ?
#
loop_
_entity_poly.entity_id
_entity_poly.type
_entity_poly.pdbx_seq_one_letter_code
_entity_poly.pdbx_strand_id
1 'polypeptide(L)'
;MLKHFFLFISAAFIAATSLAQNNGTVKFNNVPFTNESVAGKTSFKSNEFIYARVELGKTVKEYFQIEEPDRPTKPHILIFKYKVIYTVPNGKTYEERFTNGDYMYVKPEDLTKTYIDLDILPDPALANDVFCMVSNFQGGMYTSPIYRVRPKGYKNNSIINYSIQLVGGTTVANNSGNENLPKVTGNFDLIINHSDEPFIKLNSDLADKKVQTAGLSLSSLPPIFFKPFKTTDPKLTAAKLAAILKRDYPHRKILKMALDSDGGQLWMISKNDFGIPRYRYFKGLLHVAYMEDGVCKVGSVELIENYLGSGTYAALGADYWSEYDRSINCAAVK
;
A
#
# COMPACT_ATOMS: atom_id res chain seq x y z
N MET A 1 55.30 -39.48 -32.26
CA MET A 1 54.30 -38.40 -32.41
C MET A 1 52.91 -38.99 -32.25
N LEU A 2 52.23 -38.75 -31.13
CA LEU A 2 50.79 -38.43 -31.09
C LEU A 2 50.41 -38.10 -29.63
N LYS A 3 50.24 -36.81 -29.33
CA LYS A 3 49.69 -36.31 -28.07
C LYS A 3 48.17 -36.53 -28.09
N HIS A 4 47.62 -37.25 -27.11
CA HIS A 4 46.18 -37.28 -26.87
C HIS A 4 45.84 -36.19 -25.86
N PHE A 5 45.13 -35.18 -26.35
CA PHE A 5 44.61 -34.04 -25.60
C PHE A 5 43.17 -34.40 -25.19
N PHE A 6 42.92 -34.64 -23.90
CA PHE A 6 41.56 -34.78 -23.39
C PHE A 6 40.99 -33.38 -23.14
N LEU A 7 40.09 -32.94 -24.01
CA LEU A 7 39.29 -31.73 -23.82
C LEU A 7 38.02 -32.11 -23.05
N PHE A 8 37.94 -31.76 -21.77
CA PHE A 8 36.68 -31.80 -21.02
C PHE A 8 35.81 -30.62 -21.48
N ILE A 9 34.80 -30.90 -22.29
CA ILE A 9 33.72 -29.95 -22.57
C ILE A 9 32.69 -30.11 -21.44
N SER A 10 32.75 -29.24 -20.43
CA SER A 10 31.65 -29.08 -19.48
C SER A 10 30.47 -28.44 -20.20
N ALA A 11 29.49 -29.26 -20.57
CA ALA A 11 28.17 -28.78 -20.98
C ALA A 11 27.48 -28.17 -19.76
N ALA A 12 27.52 -26.84 -19.67
CA ALA A 12 26.66 -26.09 -18.75
C ALA A 12 25.20 -26.28 -19.20
N PHE A 13 24.49 -27.19 -18.54
CA PHE A 13 23.02 -27.26 -18.63
C PHE A 13 22.44 -26.03 -17.93
N ILE A 14 22.24 -24.95 -18.69
CA ILE A 14 21.28 -23.91 -18.33
C ILE A 14 19.91 -24.55 -18.51
N ALA A 15 19.32 -25.04 -17.42
CA ALA A 15 17.92 -25.40 -17.40
C ALA A 15 17.09 -24.11 -17.55
N ALA A 16 16.80 -23.75 -18.80
CA ALA A 16 15.79 -22.76 -19.13
C ALA A 16 14.41 -23.38 -18.84
N THR A 17 13.86 -23.12 -17.65
CA THR A 17 12.44 -23.35 -17.40
C THR A 17 11.65 -22.23 -18.05
N SER A 18 11.11 -22.51 -19.23
CA SER A 18 10.12 -21.66 -19.88
C SER A 18 8.76 -21.81 -19.20
N LEU A 19 8.38 -20.83 -18.39
CA LEU A 19 7.01 -20.32 -18.34
C LEU A 19 7.14 -18.81 -18.46
N ALA A 20 6.91 -18.29 -19.66
CA ALA A 20 6.81 -16.87 -19.92
C ALA A 20 5.53 -16.32 -19.24
N GLN A 21 5.61 -16.09 -17.94
CA GLN A 21 4.71 -15.19 -17.20
C GLN A 21 5.48 -13.88 -17.05
N ASN A 22 4.98 -12.79 -17.65
CA ASN A 22 5.39 -11.39 -17.47
C ASN A 22 6.59 -11.23 -16.51
N ASN A 23 7.82 -11.15 -17.02
CA ASN A 23 9.03 -11.24 -16.20
C ASN A 23 9.25 -9.97 -15.37
N GLY A 24 8.61 -9.87 -14.21
CA GLY A 24 9.00 -8.91 -13.20
C GLY A 24 10.41 -9.24 -12.68
N THR A 25 11.27 -8.25 -12.51
CA THR A 25 12.60 -8.42 -11.89
C THR A 25 12.76 -7.52 -10.68
N VAL A 26 13.42 -8.01 -9.64
CA VAL A 26 13.71 -7.23 -8.43
C VAL A 26 15.20 -6.89 -8.38
N LYS A 27 15.50 -5.61 -8.23
CA LYS A 27 16.84 -5.09 -7.96
C LYS A 27 16.88 -4.54 -6.54
N PHE A 28 18.01 -4.69 -5.86
CA PHE A 28 18.22 -4.13 -4.53
C PHE A 28 19.35 -3.10 -4.54
N ASN A 29 19.30 -2.14 -3.62
CA ASN A 29 20.35 -1.16 -3.45
C ASN A 29 20.39 -0.63 -2.01
N ASN A 30 21.51 -0.02 -1.61
CA ASN A 30 21.68 0.58 -0.29
C ASN A 30 21.34 2.08 -0.24
N VAL A 31 20.80 2.59 -1.35
CA VAL A 31 20.26 3.93 -1.52
C VAL A 31 18.95 3.85 -2.31
N PRO A 32 18.04 4.82 -2.16
CA PRO A 32 16.83 4.87 -2.97
C PRO A 32 17.15 4.88 -4.47
N PHE A 33 16.29 4.25 -5.26
CA PHE A 33 16.46 4.26 -6.71
C PHE A 33 16.11 5.63 -7.29
N THR A 34 16.99 6.14 -8.15
CA THR A 34 16.73 7.34 -8.97
C THR A 34 16.28 6.92 -10.38
N ASN A 35 16.07 7.88 -11.27
CA ASN A 35 15.67 7.62 -12.66
C ASN A 35 16.79 6.98 -13.51
N GLU A 36 18.00 6.86 -12.98
CA GLU A 36 19.12 6.22 -13.66
C GLU A 36 19.15 4.72 -13.38
N SER A 37 19.61 3.94 -14.36
CA SER A 37 19.80 2.50 -14.20
C SER A 37 20.95 2.23 -13.24
N VAL A 38 20.64 1.96 -11.97
CA VAL A 38 21.63 1.53 -10.99
C VAL A 38 21.78 0.01 -11.02
N ALA A 39 23.03 -0.48 -11.04
CA ALA A 39 23.31 -1.90 -10.91
C ALA A 39 22.83 -2.41 -9.55
N GLY A 40 22.08 -3.52 -9.54
CA GLY A 40 21.55 -4.09 -8.30
C GLY A 40 22.64 -4.73 -7.44
N LYS A 41 22.64 -4.44 -6.14
CA LYS A 41 23.38 -5.20 -5.13
C LYS A 41 22.62 -6.49 -4.80
N THR A 42 23.36 -7.53 -4.45
CA THR A 42 22.79 -8.82 -3.99
C THR A 42 23.20 -9.16 -2.56
N SER A 43 24.05 -8.36 -1.93
CA SER A 43 24.55 -8.57 -0.57
C SER A 43 24.70 -7.26 0.18
N PHE A 44 24.32 -7.28 1.46
CA PHE A 44 24.25 -6.13 2.36
C PHE A 44 24.83 -6.50 3.74
N LYS A 45 25.44 -5.54 4.41
CA LYS A 45 25.75 -5.64 5.85
C LYS A 45 24.54 -5.22 6.68
N SER A 46 24.45 -5.73 7.90
CA SER A 46 23.36 -5.42 8.84
C SER A 46 23.21 -3.94 9.24
N ASN A 47 24.23 -3.11 9.00
CA ASN A 47 24.17 -1.66 9.19
C ASN A 47 23.89 -0.87 7.91
N GLU A 48 23.70 -1.51 6.77
CA GLU A 48 23.30 -0.85 5.54
C GLU A 48 21.78 -0.73 5.46
N PHE A 49 21.32 0.35 4.83
CA PHE A 49 19.93 0.44 4.41
C PHE A 49 19.69 -0.43 3.18
N ILE A 50 18.44 -0.83 2.96
CA ILE A 50 18.06 -1.71 1.85
C ILE A 50 16.78 -1.18 1.22
N TYR A 51 16.86 -0.92 -0.07
CA TYR A 51 15.76 -0.53 -0.94
C TYR A 51 15.64 -1.57 -2.06
N ALA A 52 14.43 -1.78 -2.56
CA ALA A 52 14.21 -2.61 -3.74
C ALA A 52 13.44 -1.85 -4.81
N ARG A 53 13.74 -2.13 -6.08
CA ARG A 53 12.94 -1.73 -7.24
C ARG A 53 12.47 -2.98 -7.94
N VAL A 54 11.17 -3.07 -8.15
CA VAL A 54 10.56 -4.11 -8.95
C VAL A 54 10.22 -3.53 -10.32
N GLU A 55 10.86 -4.03 -11.37
CA GLU A 55 10.62 -3.65 -12.76
C GLU A 55 9.66 -4.66 -13.38
N LEU A 56 8.56 -4.21 -14.00
CA LEU A 56 7.40 -5.06 -14.30
C LEU A 56 7.11 -5.25 -15.79
N GLY A 57 7.72 -4.45 -16.68
CA GLY A 57 7.45 -4.45 -18.12
C GLY A 57 6.03 -4.01 -18.53
N LYS A 58 5.13 -3.85 -17.56
CA LYS A 58 3.76 -3.32 -17.61
C LYS A 58 3.57 -2.34 -16.47
N THR A 59 2.47 -1.58 -16.47
CA THR A 59 2.17 -0.73 -15.33
C THR A 59 1.93 -1.57 -14.06
N VAL A 60 2.19 -1.01 -12.88
CA VAL A 60 1.94 -1.67 -11.57
C VAL A 60 0.51 -2.20 -11.51
N LYS A 61 -0.46 -1.38 -11.93
CA LYS A 61 -1.87 -1.76 -11.98
C LYS A 61 -2.13 -2.97 -12.88
N GLU A 62 -1.61 -2.96 -14.11
CA GLU A 62 -1.81 -4.04 -15.08
C GLU A 62 -1.10 -5.33 -14.66
N TYR A 63 0.13 -5.24 -14.15
CA TYR A 63 0.91 -6.41 -13.78
C TYR A 63 0.27 -7.15 -12.62
N PHE A 64 -0.05 -6.43 -11.54
CA PHE A 64 -0.58 -7.01 -10.31
C PHE A 64 -2.09 -7.19 -10.32
N GLN A 65 -2.76 -6.83 -11.42
CA GLN A 65 -4.22 -6.89 -11.56
C GLN A 65 -4.91 -6.15 -10.42
N ILE A 66 -4.43 -4.93 -10.12
CA ILE A 66 -5.04 -4.08 -9.09
C ILE A 66 -6.36 -3.57 -9.68
N GLU A 67 -7.44 -4.29 -9.40
CA GLU A 67 -8.81 -3.86 -9.66
C GLU A 67 -9.04 -2.57 -8.87
N GLU A 68 -9.36 -1.49 -9.57
CA GLU A 68 -9.41 -0.15 -8.98
C GLU A 68 -10.30 -0.08 -7.72
N PRO A 69 -9.91 0.68 -6.71
CA PRO A 69 -10.84 1.32 -5.82
C PRO A 69 -11.27 2.66 -6.43
N ASP A 70 -12.46 2.68 -7.01
CA ASP A 70 -13.25 3.92 -7.09
C ASP A 70 -13.76 4.35 -5.68
N ARG A 71 -13.19 3.83 -4.59
CA ARG A 71 -13.64 4.09 -3.21
C ARG A 71 -12.46 4.36 -2.27
N PRO A 72 -12.41 5.52 -1.61
CA PRO A 72 -11.41 5.86 -0.59
C PRO A 72 -11.27 4.82 0.53
N THR A 73 -12.32 4.04 0.80
CA THR A 73 -12.38 3.01 1.85
C THR A 73 -11.66 1.69 1.52
N LYS A 74 -11.12 1.54 0.32
CA LYS A 74 -10.36 0.36 -0.13
C LYS A 74 -9.04 0.82 -0.76
N PRO A 75 -7.92 0.89 -0.03
CA PRO A 75 -6.67 1.33 -0.63
C PRO A 75 -6.15 0.35 -1.69
N HIS A 76 -5.34 0.84 -2.62
CA HIS A 76 -4.57 -0.03 -3.50
C HIS A 76 -3.52 -0.76 -2.68
N ILE A 77 -3.46 -2.08 -2.82
CA ILE A 77 -2.58 -2.91 -2.00
C ILE A 77 -1.82 -3.95 -2.80
N LEU A 78 -0.63 -4.26 -2.32
CA LEU A 78 0.09 -5.49 -2.63
C LEU A 78 0.27 -6.30 -1.34
N ILE A 79 0.47 -7.60 -1.47
CA ILE A 79 0.85 -8.45 -0.34
C ILE A 79 2.36 -8.65 -0.41
N PHE A 80 3.07 -8.14 0.59
CA PHE A 80 4.49 -8.37 0.79
C PHE A 80 4.70 -9.63 1.62
N LYS A 81 5.40 -10.61 1.09
CA LYS A 81 5.82 -11.82 1.82
C LYS A 81 7.33 -11.89 1.84
N TYR A 82 7.88 -12.51 2.86
CA TYR A 82 9.29 -12.85 2.87
C TYR A 82 9.55 -14.26 3.39
N LYS A 83 10.65 -14.84 2.93
CA LYS A 83 11.22 -16.12 3.35
C LYS A 83 12.64 -15.86 3.84
N VAL A 84 13.08 -16.60 4.84
CA VAL A 84 14.43 -16.47 5.40
C VAL A 84 15.10 -17.84 5.48
N ILE A 85 16.34 -17.93 5.02
CA ILE A 85 17.23 -19.07 5.26
C ILE A 85 18.42 -18.58 6.08
N TYR A 86 18.64 -19.17 7.25
CA TYR A 86 19.66 -18.71 8.19
C TYR A 86 20.30 -19.84 8.99
N THR A 87 21.53 -19.60 9.46
CA THR A 87 22.26 -20.51 10.35
C THR A 87 22.34 -19.92 11.76
N VAL A 88 21.89 -20.69 12.76
CA VAL A 88 21.95 -20.28 14.19
C VAL A 88 23.32 -20.58 14.80
N PRO A 89 23.65 -20.07 16.01
CA PRO A 89 24.98 -20.24 16.62
C PRO A 89 25.48 -21.68 16.73
N ASN A 90 24.58 -22.68 16.84
CA ASN A 90 24.95 -24.10 16.88
C ASN A 90 25.32 -24.72 15.52
N GLY A 91 25.29 -23.94 14.43
CA GLY A 91 25.64 -24.40 13.08
C GLY A 91 24.50 -25.03 12.29
N LYS A 92 23.31 -25.20 12.86
CA LYS A 92 22.13 -25.70 12.14
C LYS A 92 21.50 -24.61 11.27
N THR A 93 21.18 -24.97 10.03
CA THR A 93 20.45 -24.11 9.08
C THR A 93 18.96 -24.37 9.17
N TYR A 94 18.19 -23.28 9.13
CA TYR A 94 16.73 -23.29 9.12
C TYR A 94 16.25 -22.56 7.87
N GLU A 95 15.14 -23.05 7.33
CA GLU A 95 14.40 -22.40 6.25
C GLU A 95 12.99 -22.15 6.75
N GLU A 96 12.61 -20.88 6.81
CA GLU A 96 11.24 -20.48 7.08
C GLU A 96 10.41 -20.59 5.79
N ARG A 97 9.10 -20.79 5.93
CA ARG A 97 8.18 -20.61 4.79
C ARG A 97 7.94 -19.11 4.58
N PHE A 98 7.41 -18.75 3.42
CA PHE A 98 6.91 -17.38 3.23
C PHE A 98 5.92 -17.04 4.34
N THR A 99 6.08 -15.84 4.92
CA THR A 99 5.17 -15.33 5.95
C THR A 99 3.74 -15.20 5.40
N ASN A 100 2.77 -15.06 6.32
CA ASN A 100 1.37 -14.78 5.96
C ASN A 100 1.21 -13.49 5.13
N GLY A 101 2.23 -12.64 5.16
CA GLY A 101 2.38 -11.44 4.36
C GLY A 101 1.75 -10.22 5.00
N ASP A 102 2.33 -9.08 4.70
CA ASP A 102 1.88 -7.77 5.12
C ASP A 102 1.26 -7.05 3.93
N TYR A 103 0.30 -6.17 4.18
CA TYR A 103 -0.27 -5.33 3.15
C TYR A 103 0.61 -4.12 2.95
N MET A 104 1.12 -3.95 1.74
CA MET A 104 1.82 -2.75 1.30
C MET A 104 0.82 -1.81 0.63
N TYR A 105 0.80 -0.54 1.04
CA TYR A 105 0.02 0.49 0.37
C TYR A 105 0.69 0.90 -0.95
N VAL A 106 -0.08 0.90 -2.04
CA VAL A 106 0.37 1.41 -3.34
C VAL A 106 -0.21 2.80 -3.54
N LYS A 107 0.67 3.79 -3.75
CA LYS A 107 0.23 5.17 -3.96
C LYS A 107 -0.44 5.29 -5.34
N PRO A 108 -1.47 6.12 -5.50
CA PRO A 108 -2.13 6.31 -6.80
C PRO A 108 -1.16 6.66 -7.93
N GLU A 109 -0.16 7.50 -7.65
CA GLU A 109 0.89 7.88 -8.60
C GLU A 109 1.79 6.71 -9.03
N ASP A 110 1.89 5.64 -8.25
CA ASP A 110 2.72 4.47 -8.58
C ASP A 110 1.98 3.49 -9.52
N LEU A 111 0.65 3.54 -9.58
CA LEU A 111 -0.16 2.60 -10.37
C LEU A 111 0.16 2.63 -11.87
N THR A 112 0.55 3.80 -12.37
CA THR A 112 0.86 4.04 -13.80
C THR A 112 2.32 3.80 -14.15
N LYS A 113 3.19 3.60 -13.14
CA LYS A 113 4.61 3.34 -13.36
C LYS A 113 4.82 1.91 -13.81
N THR A 114 5.88 1.66 -14.58
CA THR A 114 6.31 0.29 -14.95
C THR A 114 7.24 -0.34 -13.93
N TYR A 115 7.34 0.27 -12.76
CA TYR A 115 8.14 -0.18 -11.63
C TYR A 115 7.47 0.25 -10.32
N ILE A 116 7.82 -0.43 -9.22
CA ILE A 116 7.49 0.00 -7.87
C ILE A 116 8.75 -0.06 -7.01
N ASP A 117 8.99 1.01 -6.25
CA ASP A 117 10.08 1.09 -5.28
C ASP A 117 9.56 0.64 -3.91
N LEU A 118 10.46 0.05 -3.12
CA LEU A 118 10.16 -0.61 -1.84
C LEU A 118 11.21 -0.25 -0.80
N ASP A 119 10.75 0.19 0.36
CA ASP A 119 11.54 0.28 1.58
C ASP A 119 11.62 -1.10 2.24
N ILE A 120 12.76 -1.76 2.11
CA ILE A 120 13.01 -3.06 2.76
C ILE A 120 13.58 -2.83 4.15
N LEU A 121 14.61 -1.99 4.28
CA LEU A 121 15.22 -1.58 5.54
C LEU A 121 15.69 -0.12 5.37
N PRO A 122 14.77 0.86 5.35
CA PRO A 122 15.09 2.21 4.91
C PRO A 122 15.94 2.99 5.92
N ASP A 123 16.60 4.05 5.44
CA ASP A 123 17.00 5.18 6.27
C ASP A 123 15.73 5.79 6.92
N PRO A 124 15.69 5.99 8.25
CA PRO A 124 14.56 6.64 8.91
C PRO A 124 14.20 8.01 8.33
N ALA A 125 15.16 8.76 7.80
CA ALA A 125 14.92 10.04 7.17
C ALA A 125 14.26 9.93 5.79
N LEU A 126 14.32 8.76 5.15
CA LEU A 126 13.82 8.52 3.79
C LEU A 126 12.63 7.55 3.74
N ALA A 127 12.32 6.86 4.84
CA ALA A 127 11.22 5.90 4.92
C ALA A 127 9.86 6.50 4.52
N ASN A 128 9.15 5.81 3.64
CA ASN A 128 8.00 6.35 2.93
C ASN A 128 6.94 5.29 2.55
N ASP A 129 7.34 4.02 2.44
CA ASP A 129 6.39 2.95 2.16
C ASP A 129 5.68 2.48 3.41
N VAL A 130 4.39 2.17 3.26
CA VAL A 130 3.52 1.80 4.38
C VAL A 130 3.18 0.33 4.29
N PHE A 131 3.56 -0.39 5.33
CA PHE A 131 3.16 -1.77 5.56
C PHE A 131 2.18 -1.84 6.73
N CYS A 132 1.21 -2.74 6.64
CA CYS A 132 0.24 -2.99 7.70
C CYS A 132 -0.18 -4.46 7.72
N MET A 133 -0.50 -4.98 8.91
CA MET A 133 -1.03 -6.34 9.08
C MET A 133 -2.48 -6.48 8.60
N VAL A 134 -3.19 -5.37 8.39
CA VAL A 134 -4.59 -5.35 7.93
C VAL A 134 -4.73 -4.55 6.64
N SER A 135 -5.53 -5.08 5.70
CA SER A 135 -5.65 -4.56 4.33
C SER A 135 -6.28 -3.17 4.21
N ASN A 136 -6.94 -2.74 5.27
CA ASN A 136 -7.60 -1.45 5.39
C ASN A 136 -6.73 -0.40 6.11
N PHE A 137 -5.49 -0.76 6.53
CA PHE A 137 -4.53 0.12 7.22
C PHE A 137 -5.10 0.75 8.51
N GLN A 138 -6.06 0.07 9.12
CA GLN A 138 -6.66 0.45 10.39
C GLN A 138 -5.83 0.01 11.61
N GLY A 139 -4.91 -0.93 11.40
CA GLY A 139 -3.97 -1.40 12.41
C GLY A 139 -2.68 -0.58 12.42
N GLY A 140 -1.80 -0.86 13.39
CA GLY A 140 -0.48 -0.23 13.46
C GLY A 140 0.28 -0.34 12.14
N MET A 141 0.80 0.81 11.68
CA MET A 141 1.60 0.95 10.46
C MET A 141 3.10 0.89 10.78
N TYR A 142 3.89 0.39 9.83
CA TYR A 142 5.34 0.31 9.92
C TYR A 142 6.00 0.42 8.54
N THR A 143 7.31 0.59 8.56
CA THR A 143 8.14 0.98 7.41
C THR A 143 8.96 -0.12 6.79
N SER A 144 9.23 -1.17 7.55
CA SER A 144 10.03 -2.29 7.06
C SER A 144 9.37 -3.61 7.46
N PRO A 145 9.22 -4.52 6.49
CA PRO A 145 8.80 -5.87 6.80
C PRO A 145 9.91 -6.72 7.44
N ILE A 146 11.17 -6.24 7.48
CA ILE A 146 12.32 -7.00 8.00
C ILE A 146 13.04 -6.35 9.20
N TYR A 147 12.56 -5.24 9.78
CA TYR A 147 13.13 -4.68 11.02
C TYR A 147 13.12 -5.66 12.21
N ARG A 148 12.37 -6.76 12.11
CA ARG A 148 12.36 -7.85 13.10
C ARG A 148 13.63 -8.71 13.10
N VAL A 149 14.60 -8.44 12.21
CA VAL A 149 15.94 -9.03 12.31
C VAL A 149 16.53 -8.73 13.68
N ARG A 150 16.85 -9.79 14.43
CA ARG A 150 17.57 -9.70 15.69
C ARG A 150 18.96 -10.28 15.49
N PRO A 151 19.99 -9.46 15.19
CA PRO A 151 21.34 -9.95 14.93
C PRO A 151 21.84 -10.98 15.95
N LYS A 152 21.60 -10.77 17.25
CA LYS A 152 22.00 -11.70 18.32
C LYS A 152 21.28 -13.05 18.29
N GLY A 153 20.18 -13.18 17.55
CA GLY A 153 19.49 -14.46 17.31
C GLY A 153 20.22 -15.38 16.34
N TYR A 154 21.22 -14.87 15.61
CA TYR A 154 21.96 -15.60 14.58
C TYR A 154 23.43 -15.77 14.96
N LYS A 155 24.15 -16.64 14.24
CA LYS A 155 25.61 -16.71 14.37
C LYS A 155 26.24 -15.40 13.89
N ASN A 156 27.18 -14.82 14.63
CA ASN A 156 27.85 -13.58 14.19
C ASN A 156 28.60 -13.79 12.86
N ASN A 157 28.58 -12.80 11.98
CA ASN A 157 29.09 -12.84 10.60
C ASN A 157 28.46 -13.92 9.72
N SER A 158 27.28 -14.46 10.09
CA SER A 158 26.55 -15.36 9.21
C SER A 158 25.87 -14.61 8.08
N ILE A 159 25.65 -15.33 6.98
CA ILE A 159 24.81 -14.86 5.88
C ILE A 159 23.40 -15.37 6.12
N ILE A 160 22.44 -14.45 6.09
CA ILE A 160 21.02 -14.74 6.00
C ILE A 160 20.58 -14.50 4.56
N ASN A 161 20.00 -15.51 3.92
CA ASN A 161 19.40 -15.35 2.60
C ASN A 161 17.93 -14.95 2.76
N TYR A 162 17.58 -13.77 2.24
CA TYR A 162 16.22 -13.28 2.18
C TYR A 162 15.64 -13.50 0.79
N SER A 163 14.43 -14.05 0.73
CA SER A 163 13.56 -13.99 -0.45
C SER A 163 12.39 -13.08 -0.15
N ILE A 164 12.22 -12.00 -0.89
CA ILE A 164 11.01 -11.17 -0.83
C ILE A 164 10.09 -11.53 -2.00
N GLN A 165 8.80 -11.43 -1.77
CA GLN A 165 7.79 -11.66 -2.79
C GLN A 165 6.71 -10.60 -2.68
N LEU A 166 6.46 -9.87 -3.78
CA LEU A 166 5.24 -9.08 -3.91
C LEU A 166 4.21 -9.91 -4.68
N VAL A 167 2.99 -9.93 -4.16
CA VAL A 167 1.84 -10.58 -4.79
C VAL A 167 0.76 -9.53 -5.01
N GLY A 168 0.05 -9.63 -6.13
CA GLY A 168 -1.15 -8.83 -6.38
C GLY A 168 -2.11 -8.96 -5.21
N GLY A 169 -2.51 -7.83 -4.62
CA GLY A 169 -3.42 -7.80 -3.48
C GLY A 169 -4.86 -7.62 -3.94
N THR A 170 -5.79 -8.26 -3.25
CA THR A 170 -7.22 -7.89 -3.29
C THR A 170 -7.66 -7.57 -1.87
N THR A 171 -8.63 -6.69 -1.68
CA THR A 171 -9.19 -6.42 -0.34
C THR A 171 -10.01 -7.58 0.23
N VAL A 172 -10.10 -8.71 -0.47
CA VAL A 172 -10.88 -9.88 -0.05
C VAL A 172 -9.99 -10.79 0.82
N ALA A 173 -10.44 -11.05 2.05
CA ALA A 173 -9.67 -11.69 3.12
C ALA A 173 -9.11 -13.10 2.81
N ASN A 174 -9.54 -13.76 1.72
CA ASN A 174 -9.18 -15.15 1.42
C ASN A 174 -8.10 -15.33 0.33
N ASN A 175 -7.50 -14.26 -0.19
CA ASN A 175 -6.60 -14.37 -1.34
C ASN A 175 -5.11 -14.51 -1.00
N SER A 176 -4.72 -14.49 0.27
CA SER A 176 -3.31 -14.68 0.68
C SER A 176 -2.74 -16.05 0.29
N GLY A 177 -3.58 -17.05 0.04
CA GLY A 177 -3.21 -18.39 -0.46
C GLY A 177 -3.43 -18.62 -1.96
N ASN A 178 -3.88 -17.61 -2.71
CA ASN A 178 -4.20 -17.80 -4.13
C ASN A 178 -2.91 -17.79 -4.98
N GLU A 179 -2.43 -18.98 -5.33
CA GLU A 179 -1.18 -19.15 -6.09
C GLU A 179 -1.21 -18.55 -7.51
N ASN A 180 -2.42 -18.26 -8.03
CA ASN A 180 -2.65 -17.75 -9.37
C ASN A 180 -2.49 -16.23 -9.49
N LEU A 181 -2.36 -15.51 -8.38
CA LEU A 181 -2.17 -14.06 -8.43
C LEU A 181 -0.78 -13.70 -8.99
N PRO A 182 -0.67 -12.64 -9.79
CA PRO A 182 0.62 -12.17 -10.28
C PRO A 182 1.57 -11.89 -9.13
N LYS A 183 2.80 -12.38 -9.26
CA LYS A 183 3.82 -12.23 -8.22
C LYS A 183 5.20 -12.00 -8.82
N VAL A 184 6.09 -11.43 -8.02
CA VAL A 184 7.49 -11.22 -8.36
C VAL A 184 8.33 -11.54 -7.13
N THR A 185 9.46 -12.21 -7.33
CA THR A 185 10.33 -12.64 -6.23
C THR A 185 11.73 -12.09 -6.47
N GLY A 186 12.35 -11.58 -5.41
CA GLY A 186 13.74 -11.13 -5.40
C GLY A 186 14.48 -11.73 -4.22
N ASN A 187 15.79 -11.92 -4.35
CA ASN A 187 16.62 -12.43 -3.26
C ASN A 187 17.84 -11.54 -3.02
N PHE A 188 18.24 -11.46 -1.75
CA PHE A 188 19.50 -10.84 -1.34
C PHE A 188 20.06 -11.51 -0.09
N ASP A 189 21.34 -11.31 0.14
CA ASP A 189 22.06 -11.79 1.30
C ASP A 189 22.27 -10.66 2.32
N LEU A 190 22.00 -10.95 3.59
CA LEU A 190 22.27 -10.06 4.72
C LEU A 190 23.37 -10.66 5.59
N ILE A 191 24.50 -9.97 5.69
CA ILE A 191 25.63 -10.34 6.53
C ILE A 191 25.40 -9.72 7.92
N ILE A 192 25.22 -10.59 8.91
CA ILE A 192 24.86 -10.19 10.27
C ILE A 192 26.08 -9.84 11.10
N ASN A 193 26.05 -8.67 11.74
CA ASN A 193 26.96 -8.30 12.81
C ASN A 193 26.17 -7.96 14.08
N HIS A 194 26.51 -8.63 15.18
CA HIS A 194 25.87 -8.44 16.49
C HIS A 194 25.99 -7.00 17.01
N SER A 195 27.03 -6.26 16.63
CA SER A 195 27.19 -4.85 17.04
C SER A 195 26.12 -3.93 16.47
N ASP A 196 25.43 -4.35 15.41
CA ASP A 196 24.51 -3.49 14.66
C ASP A 196 23.08 -3.54 15.20
N GLU A 197 22.78 -4.42 16.16
CA GLU A 197 21.44 -4.57 16.74
C GLU A 197 20.87 -3.27 17.34
N PRO A 198 21.62 -2.46 18.11
CA PRO A 198 21.12 -1.18 18.60
C PRO A 198 20.77 -0.20 17.48
N PHE A 199 21.56 -0.18 16.40
CA PHE A 199 21.34 0.66 15.23
C PHE A 199 20.07 0.26 14.49
N ILE A 200 19.88 -1.03 14.21
CA ILE A 200 18.68 -1.55 13.55
C ILE A 200 17.42 -1.22 14.37
N LYS A 201 17.47 -1.44 15.69
CA LYS A 201 16.32 -1.16 16.57
C LYS A 201 15.96 0.33 16.58
N LEU A 202 16.95 1.21 16.76
CA LEU A 202 16.72 2.65 16.77
C LEU A 202 16.13 3.13 15.44
N ASN A 203 16.69 2.67 14.32
CA ASN A 203 16.21 3.06 13.00
C ASN A 203 14.82 2.53 12.72
N SER A 204 14.48 1.31 13.17
CA SER A 204 13.11 0.79 13.12
C SER A 204 12.13 1.73 13.79
N ASP A 205 12.40 2.11 15.04
CA ASP A 205 11.50 2.96 15.82
C ASP A 205 11.31 4.34 15.16
N LEU A 206 12.41 4.93 14.63
CA LEU A 206 12.37 6.22 13.97
C LEU A 206 11.65 6.18 12.62
N ALA A 207 11.89 5.15 11.81
CA ALA A 207 11.24 4.97 10.52
C ALA A 207 9.73 4.72 10.73
N ASP A 208 9.36 3.80 11.62
CA ASP A 208 7.95 3.50 11.94
C ASP A 208 7.20 4.75 12.41
N LYS A 209 7.80 5.57 13.28
CA LYS A 209 7.23 6.84 13.68
C LYS A 209 7.01 7.80 12.51
N LYS A 210 7.96 7.86 11.55
CA LYS A 210 7.83 8.70 10.36
C LYS A 210 6.65 8.27 9.49
N VAL A 211 6.50 6.99 9.19
CA VAL A 211 5.38 6.51 8.36
C VAL A 211 4.05 6.54 9.08
N GLN A 212 4.02 6.32 10.39
CA GLN A 212 2.79 6.56 11.16
C GLN A 212 2.32 8.01 11.06
N THR A 213 3.25 8.97 10.95
CA THR A 213 2.94 10.39 10.84
C THR A 213 2.60 10.82 9.41
N ALA A 214 3.26 10.24 8.40
CA ALA A 214 3.27 10.79 7.05
C ALA A 214 2.97 9.78 5.93
N GLY A 215 3.01 8.48 6.21
CA GLY A 215 3.03 7.42 5.19
C GLY A 215 1.78 7.33 4.33
N LEU A 216 0.62 7.68 4.88
CA LEU A 216 -0.65 7.77 4.13
C LEU A 216 -0.93 9.19 3.60
N SER A 217 0.06 10.10 3.63
CA SER A 217 -0.14 11.47 3.13
C SER A 217 -0.24 11.50 1.61
N LEU A 218 -1.20 12.26 1.11
CA LEU A 218 -1.34 12.58 -0.31
C LEU A 218 -0.36 13.68 -0.73
N SER A 219 0.29 13.47 -1.87
CA SER A 219 1.15 14.45 -2.54
C SER A 219 0.33 15.54 -3.26
N SER A 220 -0.89 15.22 -3.69
CA SER A 220 -1.81 16.13 -4.35
C SER A 220 -3.26 15.75 -4.09
N LEU A 221 -4.21 16.66 -4.35
CA LEU A 221 -5.63 16.33 -4.29
C LEU A 221 -5.95 15.23 -5.32
N PRO A 222 -6.83 14.26 -4.98
CA PRO A 222 -7.28 13.28 -5.94
C PRO A 222 -7.91 13.93 -7.18
N PRO A 223 -7.77 13.33 -8.39
CA PRO A 223 -8.23 13.91 -9.65
C PRO A 223 -9.70 14.40 -9.65
N ILE A 224 -10.56 13.75 -8.86
CA ILE A 224 -11.96 14.10 -8.72
C ILE A 224 -12.18 15.57 -8.27
N PHE A 225 -11.29 16.12 -7.45
CA PHE A 225 -11.40 17.50 -6.95
C PHE A 225 -11.10 18.56 -8.01
N PHE A 226 -10.58 18.19 -9.19
CA PHE A 226 -10.36 19.11 -10.30
C PHE A 226 -11.53 19.12 -11.29
N LYS A 227 -12.49 18.21 -11.14
CA LYS A 227 -13.72 18.23 -11.94
C LYS A 227 -14.69 19.25 -11.33
N PRO A 228 -15.39 20.05 -12.15
CA PRO A 228 -16.41 20.95 -11.63
C PRO A 228 -17.48 20.16 -10.88
N PHE A 229 -17.87 20.63 -9.69
CA PHE A 229 -18.96 20.06 -8.93
C PHE A 229 -20.26 20.16 -9.76
N LYS A 230 -20.77 19.03 -10.26
CA LYS A 230 -21.95 18.98 -11.13
C LYS A 230 -22.98 18.00 -10.59
N THR A 231 -24.17 18.51 -10.30
CA THR A 231 -25.35 17.72 -9.94
C THR A 231 -26.59 18.40 -10.48
N THR A 232 -27.57 17.61 -10.91
CA THR A 232 -28.92 18.09 -11.25
C THR A 232 -29.87 17.99 -10.04
N ASP A 233 -29.42 17.38 -8.95
CA ASP A 233 -30.23 17.25 -7.73
C ASP A 233 -30.17 18.54 -6.90
N PRO A 234 -31.30 19.24 -6.70
CA PRO A 234 -31.35 20.46 -5.93
C PRO A 234 -31.02 20.26 -4.44
N LYS A 235 -31.02 19.02 -3.91
CA LYS A 235 -30.60 18.70 -2.54
C LYS A 235 -29.08 18.62 -2.38
N LEU A 236 -28.36 18.34 -3.47
CA LEU A 236 -26.91 18.08 -3.47
C LEU A 236 -26.08 19.28 -3.91
N THR A 237 -26.63 20.49 -3.91
CA THR A 237 -25.87 21.69 -4.27
C THR A 237 -24.72 21.90 -3.28
N ALA A 238 -23.60 22.44 -3.77
CA ALA A 238 -22.42 22.68 -2.94
C ALA A 238 -22.74 23.50 -1.68
N ALA A 239 -23.61 24.51 -1.79
CA ALA A 239 -24.04 25.31 -0.64
C ALA A 239 -24.80 24.49 0.42
N LYS A 240 -25.71 23.61 0.00
CA LYS A 240 -26.47 22.74 0.92
C LYS A 240 -25.58 21.72 1.58
N LEU A 241 -24.67 21.08 0.82
CA LEU A 241 -23.72 20.13 1.36
C LEU A 241 -22.76 20.79 2.35
N ALA A 242 -22.23 21.98 2.05
CA ALA A 242 -21.41 22.73 2.99
C ALA A 242 -22.15 23.03 4.30
N ALA A 243 -23.45 23.38 4.22
CA ALA A 243 -24.27 23.62 5.41
C ALA A 243 -24.51 22.34 6.22
N ILE A 244 -24.76 21.20 5.55
CA ILE A 244 -24.91 19.89 6.19
C ILE A 244 -23.61 19.48 6.90
N LEU A 245 -22.47 19.55 6.22
CA LEU A 245 -21.18 19.21 6.83
C LEU A 245 -20.83 20.13 8.00
N LYS A 246 -21.15 21.42 7.92
CA LYS A 246 -20.95 22.36 9.04
C LYS A 246 -21.86 22.04 10.24
N ARG A 247 -23.09 21.58 9.99
CA ARG A 247 -24.04 21.18 11.04
C ARG A 247 -23.61 19.88 11.72
N ASP A 248 -23.26 18.87 10.93
CA ASP A 248 -23.04 17.51 11.40
C ASP A 248 -21.59 17.28 11.87
N TYR A 249 -20.62 18.01 11.30
CA TYR A 249 -19.19 17.93 11.64
C TYR A 249 -18.59 19.34 11.90
N PRO A 250 -19.04 20.06 12.94
CA PRO A 250 -18.68 21.46 13.17
C PRO A 250 -17.20 21.71 13.50
N HIS A 251 -16.48 20.67 13.92
CA HIS A 251 -15.04 20.73 14.23
C HIS A 251 -14.16 20.66 12.97
N ARG A 252 -14.74 20.40 11.80
CA ARG A 252 -14.03 20.26 10.52
C ARG A 252 -14.24 21.49 9.66
N LYS A 253 -13.15 22.16 9.31
CA LYS A 253 -13.18 23.25 8.34
C LYS A 253 -13.13 22.68 6.93
N ILE A 254 -14.26 22.72 6.23
CA ILE A 254 -14.33 22.25 4.84
C ILE A 254 -13.53 23.19 3.93
N LEU A 255 -12.62 22.61 3.15
CA LEU A 255 -11.75 23.33 2.21
C LEU A 255 -12.23 23.14 0.77
N LYS A 256 -12.58 21.91 0.39
CA LYS A 256 -13.03 21.57 -0.97
C LYS A 256 -13.96 20.37 -0.93
N MET A 257 -14.89 20.29 -1.88
CA MET A 257 -15.80 19.16 -2.05
C MET A 257 -15.84 18.72 -3.52
N ALA A 258 -16.02 17.42 -3.74
CA ALA A 258 -16.28 16.85 -5.04
C ALA A 258 -17.33 15.73 -4.91
N LEU A 259 -18.11 15.49 -5.96
CA LEU A 259 -19.19 14.51 -5.94
C LEU A 259 -18.98 13.49 -7.06
N ASP A 260 -19.05 12.21 -6.72
CA ASP A 260 -19.19 11.17 -7.75
C ASP A 260 -20.57 11.29 -8.37
N SER A 261 -20.63 11.60 -9.66
CA SER A 261 -21.89 11.73 -10.39
C SER A 261 -21.68 11.20 -11.80
N ASP A 262 -22.23 10.01 -12.07
CA ASP A 262 -22.26 9.33 -13.36
C ASP A 262 -23.57 9.59 -14.14
N GLY A 263 -24.43 10.49 -13.65
CA GLY A 263 -25.67 10.88 -14.34
C GLY A 263 -26.81 9.86 -14.25
N GLY A 264 -26.69 8.81 -13.43
CA GLY A 264 -27.73 7.79 -13.20
C GLY A 264 -28.70 8.08 -12.04
N GLN A 265 -29.48 7.08 -11.63
CA GLN A 265 -30.34 7.17 -10.44
C GLN A 265 -29.48 7.33 -9.17
N LEU A 266 -29.52 8.52 -8.58
CA LEU A 266 -28.64 8.94 -7.49
C LEU A 266 -29.08 8.46 -6.10
N TRP A 267 -30.32 7.99 -5.93
CA TRP A 267 -30.87 7.61 -4.64
C TRP A 267 -31.28 6.14 -4.60
N MET A 268 -30.77 5.43 -3.60
CA MET A 268 -31.15 4.06 -3.29
C MET A 268 -31.89 4.00 -1.95
N ILE A 269 -32.81 3.06 -1.81
CA ILE A 269 -33.59 2.85 -0.58
C ILE A 269 -33.09 1.59 0.10
N SER A 270 -32.61 1.74 1.34
CA SER A 270 -32.30 0.62 2.21
C SER A 270 -33.55 0.16 2.94
N LYS A 271 -33.79 -1.15 2.97
CA LYS A 271 -34.96 -1.79 3.59
C LYS A 271 -34.52 -2.79 4.66
N ASN A 272 -35.37 -3.02 5.65
CA ASN A 272 -35.17 -4.14 6.60
C ASN A 272 -35.62 -5.47 5.97
N ASP A 273 -35.48 -6.56 6.73
CA ASP A 273 -35.82 -7.92 6.28
C ASP A 273 -37.31 -8.11 5.93
N PHE A 274 -38.17 -7.20 6.40
CA PHE A 274 -39.60 -7.17 6.08
C PHE A 274 -39.93 -6.27 4.87
N GLY A 275 -38.92 -5.74 4.18
CA GLY A 275 -39.10 -4.85 3.04
C GLY A 275 -39.52 -3.41 3.39
N ILE A 276 -39.50 -3.05 4.68
CA ILE A 276 -39.86 -1.71 5.15
C ILE A 276 -38.67 -0.77 4.96
N PRO A 277 -38.83 0.40 4.29
CA PRO A 277 -37.78 1.39 4.16
C PRO A 277 -37.21 1.84 5.51
N ARG A 278 -35.88 1.95 5.61
CA ARG A 278 -35.17 2.47 6.78
C ARG A 278 -34.60 3.87 6.53
N TYR A 279 -33.97 4.04 5.38
CA TYR A 279 -33.41 5.30 4.92
C TYR A 279 -33.25 5.23 3.41
N ARG A 280 -33.09 6.38 2.77
CA ARG A 280 -32.53 6.46 1.42
C ARG A 280 -31.18 7.14 1.48
N TYR A 281 -30.29 6.74 0.60
CA TYR A 281 -28.91 7.21 0.58
C TYR A 281 -28.50 7.56 -0.84
N PHE A 282 -27.59 8.53 -0.91
CA PHE A 282 -26.94 8.90 -2.15
C PHE A 282 -26.02 7.76 -2.60
N LYS A 283 -26.18 7.29 -3.83
CA LYS A 283 -25.42 6.16 -4.39
C LYS A 283 -23.94 6.49 -4.63
N GLY A 284 -23.63 7.75 -4.93
CA GLY A 284 -22.25 8.23 -5.05
C GLY A 284 -21.62 8.54 -3.69
N LEU A 285 -20.39 9.05 -3.71
CA LEU A 285 -19.71 9.56 -2.53
C LEU A 285 -19.50 11.07 -2.62
N LEU A 286 -19.66 11.76 -1.50
CA LEU A 286 -19.21 13.13 -1.35
C LEU A 286 -17.76 13.10 -0.85
N HIS A 287 -16.82 13.46 -1.72
CA HIS A 287 -15.41 13.59 -1.36
C HIS A 287 -15.16 14.97 -0.76
N VAL A 288 -14.42 15.02 0.34
CA VAL A 288 -14.22 16.24 1.12
C VAL A 288 -12.74 16.39 1.47
N ALA A 289 -12.15 17.52 1.08
CA ALA A 289 -10.90 17.98 1.65
C ALA A 289 -11.22 18.95 2.79
N TYR A 290 -10.66 18.72 3.97
CA TYR A 290 -10.99 19.48 5.17
C TYR A 290 -9.75 19.67 6.05
N MET A 291 -9.87 20.56 7.04
CA MET A 291 -8.87 20.79 8.08
C MET A 291 -9.48 20.52 9.45
N GLU A 292 -8.73 19.81 10.28
CA GLU A 292 -9.07 19.46 11.66
C GLU A 292 -7.77 19.50 12.47
N ASP A 293 -7.77 20.24 13.59
CA ASP A 293 -6.60 20.44 14.45
C ASP A 293 -5.33 20.91 13.70
N GLY A 294 -5.52 21.75 12.68
CA GLY A 294 -4.44 22.28 11.85
C GLY A 294 -3.88 21.32 10.80
N VAL A 295 -4.37 20.07 10.75
CA VAL A 295 -3.97 19.07 9.75
C VAL A 295 -5.01 19.04 8.63
N CYS A 296 -4.56 19.17 7.38
CA CYS A 296 -5.42 18.97 6.23
C CYS A 296 -5.52 17.49 5.88
N LYS A 297 -6.73 17.04 5.59
CA LYS A 297 -7.07 15.65 5.31
C LYS A 297 -8.05 15.56 4.14
N VAL A 298 -8.09 14.41 3.49
CA VAL A 298 -9.03 14.06 2.42
C VAL A 298 -9.80 12.81 2.81
N GLY A 299 -11.12 12.93 2.82
CA GLY A 299 -12.05 11.87 3.18
C GLY A 299 -13.27 11.84 2.26
N SER A 300 -14.24 11.01 2.65
CA SER A 300 -15.53 10.87 1.98
C SER A 300 -16.67 10.78 2.99
N VAL A 301 -17.84 11.22 2.56
CA VAL A 301 -19.05 11.29 3.38
C VAL A 301 -20.21 10.62 2.65
N GLU A 302 -20.92 9.76 3.36
CA GLU A 302 -22.19 9.20 2.92
C GLU A 302 -23.33 10.13 3.33
N LEU A 303 -24.27 10.34 2.40
CA LEU A 303 -25.40 11.24 2.57
C LEU A 303 -26.69 10.43 2.64
N ILE A 304 -27.47 10.60 3.72
CA ILE A 304 -28.69 9.83 3.96
C ILE A 304 -29.88 10.72 4.37
N GLU A 305 -31.07 10.21 4.12
CA GLU A 305 -32.31 10.69 4.70
C GLU A 305 -33.02 9.52 5.40
N ASN A 306 -33.18 9.62 6.71
CA ASN A 306 -33.87 8.60 7.52
C ASN A 306 -35.36 8.56 7.19
N TYR A 307 -35.94 7.36 7.10
CA TYR A 307 -37.36 7.18 6.84
C TYR A 307 -38.16 7.53 8.10
N LEU A 308 -39.13 8.44 7.97
CA LEU A 308 -39.98 8.90 9.06
C LEU A 308 -41.35 8.20 9.11
N GLY A 309 -41.63 7.33 8.13
CA GLY A 309 -42.95 6.71 7.95
C GLY A 309 -43.78 7.38 6.87
N SER A 310 -44.85 6.71 6.43
CA SER A 310 -45.84 7.24 5.47
C SER A 310 -45.26 7.82 4.18
N GLY A 311 -44.17 7.25 3.66
CA GLY A 311 -43.49 7.76 2.45
C GLY A 311 -42.64 9.02 2.66
N THR A 312 -42.48 9.48 3.90
CA THR A 312 -41.74 10.70 4.24
C THR A 312 -40.33 10.39 4.75
N TYR A 313 -39.41 11.32 4.53
CA TYR A 313 -38.01 11.21 4.90
C TYR A 313 -37.56 12.47 5.63
N ALA A 314 -36.61 12.31 6.56
CA ALA A 314 -35.99 13.39 7.30
C ALA A 314 -35.14 14.30 6.38
N ALA A 315 -34.66 15.41 6.95
CA ALA A 315 -33.69 16.25 6.28
C ALA A 315 -32.41 15.47 5.95
N LEU A 316 -31.78 15.81 4.83
CA LEU A 316 -30.49 15.26 4.43
C LEU A 316 -29.45 15.48 5.52
N GLY A 317 -28.78 14.39 5.90
CA GLY A 317 -27.68 14.38 6.86
C GLY A 317 -26.47 13.67 6.28
N ALA A 318 -25.33 13.97 6.89
CA ALA A 318 -24.13 13.18 6.73
C ALA A 318 -24.14 12.09 7.82
N ASP A 319 -24.05 10.82 7.42
CA ASP A 319 -24.16 9.67 8.34
C ASP A 319 -22.79 9.09 8.65
N TYR A 320 -22.16 8.52 7.63
CA TYR A 320 -20.84 7.93 7.73
C TYR A 320 -19.80 8.88 7.12
N TRP A 321 -18.77 9.18 7.90
CA TRP A 321 -17.56 9.82 7.42
C TRP A 321 -16.45 8.78 7.42
N SER A 322 -15.65 8.72 6.36
CA SER A 322 -14.54 7.76 6.27
C SER A 322 -13.64 7.83 7.49
N GLU A 323 -13.37 6.69 8.08
CA GLU A 323 -12.52 6.61 9.28
C GLU A 323 -11.03 6.86 8.99
N TYR A 324 -10.63 6.84 7.71
CA TYR A 324 -9.22 6.90 7.27
C TYR A 324 -9.02 8.01 6.26
N ASP A 325 -8.99 9.23 6.79
CA ASP A 325 -8.75 10.40 5.97
C ASP A 325 -7.25 10.61 5.80
N ARG A 326 -6.84 10.63 4.53
CA ARG A 326 -5.43 10.76 4.19
C ARG A 326 -5.00 12.19 4.47
N SER A 327 -3.94 12.36 5.25
CA SER A 327 -3.32 13.67 5.42
C SER A 327 -2.90 14.23 4.06
N ILE A 328 -2.92 15.54 3.90
CA ILE A 328 -2.45 16.20 2.69
C ILE A 328 -1.79 17.51 3.11
N ASN A 329 -0.76 17.94 2.38
CA ASN A 329 -0.22 19.28 2.60
C ASN A 329 -1.33 20.31 2.34
N CYS A 330 -1.62 21.18 3.32
CA CYS A 330 -2.65 22.21 3.19
C CYS A 330 -2.43 23.14 1.98
N ALA A 331 -1.19 23.33 1.54
CA ALA A 331 -0.88 24.10 0.33
C ALA A 331 -1.33 23.39 -0.96
N ALA A 332 -1.36 22.05 -0.98
CA ALA A 332 -1.80 21.25 -2.12
C ALA A 332 -3.33 21.19 -2.25
N VAL A 333 -4.08 21.68 -1.26
CA VAL A 333 -5.55 21.75 -1.28
C VAL A 333 -6.06 23.07 -1.88
N LYS A 334 -5.25 24.12 -1.82
CA LYS A 334 -5.63 25.50 -2.18
C LYS A 334 -5.84 25.70 -3.67
#